data_AF-A0A9X2J710-F1
#
_entry.id   AF-A0A9X2J710-F1
#
_cell.length_a   1.000
_cell.length_b   1.000
_cell.length_c   1.000
_cell.angle_alpha   90.00
_cell.angle_beta   90.00
_cell.angle_gamma   90.00
#
_symmetry.space_group_name_H-M   'P 1'
#
loop_
_entity.id
_entity.type
_entity.pdbx_description
1 polymer ?
#
loop_
_entity_poly.entity_id
_entity_poly.type
_entity_poly.pdbx_seq_one_letter_code
_entity_poly.pdbx_strand_id
1 'polypeptide(L)'
;PCFSAITEAGCVHDKIVCSGGRVSVEEPEFYWVNTVLGNLKGALRSSYHAIRPKYAQRYLAEFQYRFHRRFNLSALIPRLVYVSLRTPP
;
A
#
# COMPACT_ATOMS: atom_id res chain seq x y z
N PRO A 1 -13.85 13.87 8.20
CA PRO A 1 -14.19 12.83 7.20
C PRO A 1 -13.21 12.90 6.01
N CYS A 2 -12.46 11.84 5.73
CA CYS A 2 -11.41 11.85 4.69
C CYS A 2 -11.95 11.95 3.24
N PHE A 3 -13.26 11.81 3.03
CA PHE A 3 -13.90 11.80 1.71
C PHE A 3 -14.82 13.01 1.43
N SER A 4 -14.86 14.03 2.31
CA SER A 4 -15.73 15.21 2.08
C SER A 4 -15.38 15.96 0.79
N ALA A 5 -14.08 16.06 0.48
CA ALA A 5 -13.60 16.70 -0.74
C ALA A 5 -14.06 15.99 -2.04
N ILE A 6 -14.36 14.69 -1.98
CA ILE A 6 -14.88 13.93 -3.13
C ILE A 6 -16.32 14.35 -3.43
N THR A 7 -17.12 14.55 -2.38
CA THR A 7 -18.49 15.06 -2.50
C THR A 7 -18.51 16.51 -2.99
N GLU A 8 -17.59 17.35 -2.52
CA GLU A 8 -17.41 18.73 -3.01
C GLU A 8 -17.02 18.78 -4.49
N ALA A 9 -16.26 17.80 -4.98
CA ALA A 9 -15.91 17.64 -6.39
C ALA A 9 -17.08 17.10 -7.26
N GLY A 10 -18.27 16.91 -6.70
CA GLY A 10 -19.44 16.37 -7.41
C GLY A 10 -19.40 14.85 -7.63
N CYS A 11 -18.46 14.15 -7.02
CA CYS A 11 -18.36 12.69 -7.11
C CYS A 11 -19.20 12.01 -6.04
N VAL A 12 -19.88 10.92 -6.41
CA VAL A 12 -20.62 10.06 -5.47
C VAL A 12 -19.65 9.03 -4.89
N HIS A 13 -19.54 8.99 -3.56
CA HIS A 13 -18.78 7.94 -2.88
C HIS A 13 -19.70 6.79 -2.54
N ASP A 14 -19.57 5.69 -3.28
CA ASP A 14 -20.22 4.43 -2.94
C ASP A 14 -19.41 3.67 -1.88
N LYS A 15 -20.06 3.27 -0.79
CA LYS A 15 -19.43 2.61 0.35
C LYS A 15 -19.90 1.17 0.42
N ILE A 16 -18.97 0.23 0.34
CA ILE A 16 -19.27 -1.18 0.56
C ILE A 16 -18.98 -1.50 2.03
N VAL A 17 -20.03 -1.77 2.80
CA VAL A 17 -19.91 -2.09 4.22
C VAL A 17 -19.72 -3.59 4.38
N CYS A 18 -18.48 -3.99 4.63
CA CYS A 18 -18.13 -5.38 4.89
C CYS A 18 -18.50 -5.80 6.32
N SER A 19 -19.22 -6.91 6.46
CA SER A 19 -19.48 -7.56 7.76
C SER A 19 -18.26 -8.34 8.31
N GLY A 20 -17.17 -8.43 7.54
CA GLY A 20 -15.98 -9.19 7.88
C GLY A 20 -16.07 -10.66 7.45
N GLY A 21 -15.00 -11.41 7.68
CA GLY A 21 -14.94 -12.83 7.34
C GLY A 21 -14.78 -13.10 5.83
N ARG A 22 -15.14 -14.33 5.42
CA ARG A 22 -14.87 -14.83 4.07
C ARG A 22 -15.66 -14.09 2.99
N VAL A 23 -16.90 -13.72 3.28
CA VAL A 23 -17.79 -13.02 2.34
C VAL A 23 -17.18 -11.71 1.86
N SER A 24 -16.57 -10.94 2.78
CA SER A 24 -15.90 -9.67 2.44
C SER A 24 -14.67 -9.82 1.54
N VAL A 25 -14.09 -11.02 1.45
CA VAL A 25 -12.95 -11.31 0.56
C VAL A 25 -13.43 -11.66 -0.85
N GLU A 26 -14.66 -12.16 -0.97
CA GLU A 26 -15.27 -12.60 -2.23
C GLU A 26 -15.90 -11.43 -3.02
N GLU A 27 -16.01 -10.25 -2.41
CA GLU A 27 -16.45 -9.02 -3.09
C GLU A 27 -15.51 -8.66 -4.25
N PRO A 28 -16.04 -8.54 -5.48
CA PRO A 28 -15.23 -8.33 -6.69
C PRO A 28 -14.51 -6.97 -6.68
N GLU A 29 -15.11 -5.94 -6.08
CA GLU A 29 -14.52 -4.59 -5.97
C GLU A 29 -13.23 -4.58 -5.15
N PHE A 30 -13.08 -5.55 -4.22
CA PHE A 30 -11.88 -5.69 -3.40
C PHE A 30 -10.86 -6.67 -3.96
N TYR A 31 -11.10 -7.31 -5.10
CA TYR A 31 -10.19 -8.32 -5.67
C TYR A 31 -8.73 -7.83 -5.76
N TRP A 32 -8.53 -6.65 -6.38
CA TRP A 32 -7.19 -6.09 -6.54
C TRP A 32 -6.61 -5.59 -5.21
N VAL A 33 -7.45 -5.06 -4.32
CA VAL A 33 -7.04 -4.63 -2.97
C VAL A 33 -6.53 -5.83 -2.17
N ASN A 34 -7.30 -6.92 -2.14
CA ASN A 34 -6.96 -8.18 -1.48
C ASN A 34 -5.69 -8.79 -2.07
N THR A 35 -5.52 -8.72 -3.39
CA THR A 35 -4.29 -9.15 -4.07
C THR A 35 -3.07 -8.33 -3.60
N VAL A 36 -3.19 -7.01 -3.55
CA VAL A 36 -2.10 -6.13 -3.07
C VAL A 36 -1.79 -6.40 -1.59
N LEU A 37 -2.80 -6.59 -0.74
CA LEU A 37 -2.63 -6.93 0.68
C LEU A 37 -1.96 -8.31 0.86
N GLY A 38 -2.31 -9.29 0.03
CA GLY A 38 -1.66 -10.60 -0.02
C GLY A 38 -0.17 -10.48 -0.37
N ASN A 39 0.14 -9.69 -1.41
CA ASN A 39 1.52 -9.42 -1.83
C ASN A 39 2.31 -8.67 -0.75
N LEU A 40 1.70 -7.70 -0.08
CA LEU A 40 2.31 -6.99 1.05
C LEU A 40 2.67 -7.99 2.16
N LYS A 41 1.72 -8.83 2.59
CA LYS A 41 1.97 -9.85 3.62
C LYS A 41 3.09 -10.81 3.22
N GLY A 42 3.11 -11.24 1.97
CA GLY A 42 4.16 -12.09 1.41
C GLY A 42 5.54 -11.41 1.44
N ALA A 43 5.62 -10.17 0.95
CA ALA A 43 6.85 -9.38 0.93
C ALA A 43 7.41 -9.14 2.34
N LEU A 44 6.56 -8.81 3.31
CA LEU A 44 6.95 -8.63 4.70
C LEU A 44 7.53 -9.92 5.31
N ARG A 45 6.84 -11.05 5.11
CA ARG A 45 7.28 -12.35 5.61
C ARG A 45 8.58 -12.83 4.97
N SER A 46 8.81 -12.50 3.70
CA SER A 46 10.02 -12.87 2.98
C SER A 46 11.23 -11.99 3.34
N SER A 47 11.01 -10.71 3.63
CA SER A 47 12.10 -9.74 3.80
C SER A 47 12.58 -9.61 5.24
N TYR A 48 11.67 -9.77 6.21
CA TYR A 48 11.98 -9.56 7.62
C TYR A 48 11.77 -10.83 8.42
N HIS A 49 12.74 -11.13 9.29
CA HIS A 49 12.63 -12.24 10.24
C HIS A 49 11.51 -12.01 11.27
N ALA A 50 11.29 -10.75 11.67
CA ALA A 50 10.23 -10.35 12.59
C ALA A 50 9.70 -8.95 12.27
N ILE A 51 8.38 -8.78 12.38
CA ILE A 51 7.70 -7.49 12.23
C ILE A 51 7.56 -6.85 13.60
N ARG A 52 8.12 -5.64 13.76
CA ARG A 52 8.01 -4.86 14.99
C ARG A 52 7.12 -3.63 14.78
N PRO A 53 6.16 -3.35 15.69
CA PRO A 53 5.25 -2.21 15.55
C PRO A 53 5.96 -0.86 15.38
N LYS A 54 7.11 -0.66 16.06
CA LYS A 54 7.95 0.53 15.95
C LYS A 54 8.36 0.87 14.51
N TYR A 55 8.43 -0.13 13.62
CA TYR A 55 8.87 0.04 12.23
C TYR A 55 7.74 -0.13 11.22
N ALA A 56 6.47 -0.23 11.66
CA ALA A 56 5.33 -0.47 10.78
C ALA A 56 5.25 0.53 9.62
N GLN A 57 5.43 1.83 9.91
CA GLN A 57 5.48 2.87 8.88
C GLN A 57 6.59 2.64 7.85
N ARG A 58 7.80 2.25 8.30
CA ARG A 58 8.93 2.00 7.40
C ARG A 58 8.68 0.79 6.51
N TYR A 59 8.10 -0.28 7.05
CA TYR A 59 7.76 -1.47 6.30
C TYR A 59 6.74 -1.18 5.19
N LEU A 60 5.69 -0.41 5.51
CA LEU A 60 4.68 0.00 4.55
C LEU A 60 5.25 0.95 3.49
N ALA A 61 6.08 1.91 3.90
CA ALA A 61 6.74 2.84 2.99
C ALA A 61 7.68 2.12 2.00
N GLU A 62 8.46 1.13 2.47
CA GLU A 62 9.32 0.32 1.62
C GLU A 62 8.50 -0.47 0.59
N PHE A 63 7.42 -1.12 1.02
CA PHE A 63 6.53 -1.85 0.11
C PHE A 63 5.89 -0.90 -0.92
N GLN A 64 5.34 0.23 -0.47
CA GLN A 64 4.75 1.25 -1.35
C GLN A 64 5.78 1.75 -2.38
N TYR A 65 7.01 2.02 -1.94
CA TYR A 65 8.08 2.51 -2.81
C TYR A 65 8.40 1.53 -3.94
N ARG A 66 8.45 0.23 -3.63
CA ARG A 66 8.64 -0.86 -4.61
C ARG A 66 7.40 -1.06 -5.48
N PHE A 67 6.22 -1.11 -4.89
CA PHE A 67 4.96 -1.36 -5.59
C PHE A 67 4.66 -0.30 -6.65
N HIS A 68 4.87 0.99 -6.34
CA HIS A 68 4.69 2.08 -7.32
C HIS A 68 5.69 2.03 -8.48
N ARG A 69 6.80 1.30 -8.36
CA ARG A 69 7.88 1.20 -9.37
C ARG A 69 8.06 -0.21 -9.90
N ARG A 70 7.08 -1.09 -9.69
CA ARG A 70 7.13 -2.52 -10.04
C ARG A 70 7.34 -2.82 -11.53
N PHE A 71 7.20 -1.83 -12.41
CA PHE A 71 7.43 -1.97 -13.85
C PHE A 71 8.86 -1.60 -14.28
N ASN A 72 9.67 -1.01 -13.41
CA ASN A 72 11.08 -0.68 -13.68
C ASN A 72 11.91 -0.79 -12.39
N LEU A 73 12.22 -2.03 -12.00
CA LEU A 73 12.97 -2.30 -10.77
C LEU A 73 14.43 -1.84 -10.83
N SER A 74 15.04 -1.84 -12.02
CA SER A 74 16.42 -1.37 -12.22
C SER A 74 16.61 0.09 -11.80
N ALA A 75 15.58 0.93 -11.94
CA ALA A 75 15.63 2.33 -11.56
C ALA A 75 15.48 2.58 -10.05
N LEU A 76 15.21 1.54 -9.25
CA LEU A 76 14.77 1.70 -7.86
C LEU A 76 15.89 2.21 -6.95
N ILE A 77 17.07 1.61 -7.03
CA ILE A 77 18.24 1.98 -6.22
C ILE A 77 18.81 3.35 -6.65
N PRO A 78 19.10 3.61 -7.94
CA PRO A 78 19.60 4.93 -8.35
C PRO A 78 18.68 6.07 -7.93
N ARG A 79 17.35 5.86 -8.04
CA ARG A 79 16.38 6.87 -7.63
C ARG A 79 16.28 7.04 -6.12
N LEU A 80 16.40 5.96 -5.36
CA LEU A 80 16.38 6.06 -3.90
C LEU A 80 17.57 6.90 -3.42
N VAL A 81 18.78 6.60 -3.92
CA VAL A 81 19.99 7.38 -3.64
C VAL A 81 19.81 8.85 -4.05
N TYR A 82 19.30 9.10 -5.27
CA TYR A 82 19.04 10.45 -5.76
C TYR A 82 18.13 11.26 -4.81
N VAL A 83 17.06 10.65 -4.28
CA VAL A 83 16.12 11.32 -3.38
C VAL A 83 16.72 11.49 -2.00
N SER A 84 17.34 10.45 -1.44
CA SER A 84 17.96 10.49 -0.10
C SER A 84 19.03 11.57 0.03
N LEU A 85 19.77 11.86 -1.03
CA LEU A 85 20.76 12.95 -1.06
C LEU A 85 20.14 14.36 -1.04
N ARG A 86 18.83 14.49 -1.32
CA ARG A 86 18.13 15.78 -1.44
C ARG A 86 17.07 16.02 -0.38
N THR A 87 16.73 14.99 0.40
CA THR A 87 15.78 15.10 1.50
C THR A 87 16.54 15.13 2.83
N PRO A 88 16.29 16.13 3.70
CA PRO A 88 16.84 16.12 5.05
C PRO A 88 16.34 14.90 5.84
N PRO A 89 17.12 14.44 6.84
CA PRO A 89 16.81 13.25 7.64
C PRO A 89 15.57 13.42 8.53
#